data_AF-A0A699UJM2-F1
#
_entry.id   AF-A0A699UJM2-F1
#
_cell.length_a   1.000
_cell.length_b   1.000
_cell.length_c   1.000
_cell.angle_alpha   90.00
_cell.angle_beta   90.00
_cell.angle_gamma   90.00
#
_symmetry.space_group_name_H-M   'P 1'
#
loop_
_entity.id
_entity.type
_entity.pdbx_description
1 polymer ?
#
loop_
_entity_poly.entity_id
_entity_poly.type
_entity_poly.pdbx_seq_one_letter_code
_entity_poly.pdbx_strand_id
1 'polypeptide(L)'
;MFSLQVWDHLKRLTGIPNIPSGLDTIVDFLSPMDKMRSVRSVILKLVFAASCYFIWQERNSRLFLKKKRSQDQVIDVIKSTVRLNLLSCRFNRTKHVQMLSHLWELPTSSIHG
;
A
#
# COMPACT_ATOMS: atom_id res chain seq x y z
N MET A 1 -0.56 -18.15 6.02
CA MET A 1 -1.81 -17.46 6.43
C MET A 1 -2.15 -16.39 5.41
N PHE A 2 -3.43 -16.27 5.03
CA PHE A 2 -3.93 -15.32 4.02
C PHE A 2 -3.38 -13.90 4.16
N SER A 3 -3.43 -13.32 5.36
CA SER A 3 -2.98 -11.95 5.62
C SER A 3 -1.48 -11.73 5.36
N LEU A 4 -0.64 -12.71 5.71
CA LEU A 4 0.81 -12.64 5.50
C LEU A 4 1.16 -12.61 4.02
N GLN A 5 0.48 -13.42 3.21
CA GLN A 5 0.73 -13.49 1.76
C GLN A 5 0.28 -12.22 1.03
N VAL A 6 -0.87 -11.65 1.42
CA VAL A 6 -1.34 -10.35 0.92
C VAL A 6 -0.31 -9.27 1.24
N TRP A 7 0.16 -9.23 2.49
CA TRP A 7 1.14 -8.24 2.93
C TRP A 7 2.50 -8.40 2.23
N ASP A 8 3.04 -9.61 2.15
CA ASP A 8 4.32 -9.89 1.50
C ASP A 8 4.33 -9.49 0.02
N HIS A 9 3.18 -9.57 -0.65
CA HIS A 9 3.04 -9.07 -2.00
C HIS A 9 3.07 -7.53 -2.04
N LEU A 10 2.29 -6.87 -1.18
CA LEU A 10 2.12 -5.43 -1.19
C LEU A 10 3.35 -4.65 -0.71
N LYS A 11 4.09 -5.18 0.27
CA LYS A 11 5.29 -4.53 0.80
C LYS A 11 6.37 -4.31 -0.27
N ARG A 12 6.45 -5.20 -1.27
CA ARG A 12 7.36 -5.05 -2.42
C ARG A 12 7.07 -3.82 -3.28
N LEU A 13 5.84 -3.31 -3.25
CA LEU A 13 5.43 -2.13 -4.01
C LEU A 13 5.76 -0.80 -3.32
N THR A 14 6.26 -0.85 -2.08
CA THR A 14 6.63 0.36 -1.33
C THR A 14 8.01 0.90 -1.70
N GLY A 15 8.85 0.08 -2.36
CA GLY A 15 10.23 0.42 -2.67
C GLY A 15 11.15 0.54 -1.44
N ILE A 16 10.75 -0.04 -0.30
CA ILE A 16 11.53 -0.09 0.94
C ILE A 16 12.03 -1.52 1.16
N PRO A 17 13.36 -1.74 1.28
CA PRO A 17 13.90 -3.06 1.59
C PRO A 17 13.62 -3.45 3.04
N ASN A 18 13.48 -4.76 3.31
CA ASN A 18 13.37 -5.35 4.66
C ASN A 18 12.22 -4.85 5.54
N ILE A 19 11.02 -4.68 4.98
CA ILE A 19 9.83 -4.38 5.79
C ILE A 19 9.41 -5.64 6.59
N PRO A 20 9.14 -5.50 7.91
CA PRO A 20 8.63 -6.58 8.74
C PRO A 20 7.34 -7.19 8.19
N SER A 21 7.13 -8.47 8.51
CA SER A 21 5.99 -9.27 8.03
C SER A 21 4.75 -9.19 8.93
N GLY A 22 4.87 -8.69 10.16
CA GLY A 22 3.78 -8.57 11.13
C GLY A 22 3.15 -7.18 11.14
N LEU A 23 1.82 -7.08 11.20
CA LEU A 23 1.10 -5.80 11.26
C LEU A 23 1.50 -4.95 12.47
N ASP A 24 1.74 -5.61 13.60
CA ASP A 24 2.29 -5.07 14.85
C ASP A 24 3.68 -4.45 14.65
N THR A 25 4.64 -5.21 14.14
CA THR A 25 6.01 -4.73 13.86
C THR A 25 6.05 -3.63 12.79
N ILE A 26 5.04 -3.52 11.94
CA ILE A 26 4.93 -2.42 10.95
C ILE A 26 4.45 -1.13 11.62
N VAL A 27 3.60 -1.18 12.65
CA VAL A 27 3.22 0.02 13.40
C VAL A 27 4.45 0.65 14.04
N ASP A 28 5.32 -0.18 14.63
CA ASP A 28 6.60 0.27 15.18
C ASP A 28 7.52 0.83 14.09
N PHE A 29 7.54 0.21 12.90
CA PHE A 29 8.28 0.69 11.74
C PHE A 29 7.73 2.03 11.19
N LEU A 30 6.42 2.23 11.25
CA LEU A 30 5.73 3.44 10.77
C LEU A 30 5.82 4.63 11.71
N SER A 31 5.91 4.38 13.01
CA SER A 31 6.03 5.40 14.06
C SER A 31 7.08 6.49 13.76
N PRO A 32 8.34 6.17 13.41
CA PRO A 32 9.35 7.18 13.07
C PRO A 32 9.10 7.88 11.72
N MET A 33 8.33 7.28 10.81
CA MET A 33 8.03 7.84 9.49
C MET A 33 6.87 8.83 9.50
N ASP A 34 6.21 9.05 10.64
CA ASP A 34 5.01 9.88 10.66
C ASP A 34 5.29 11.33 10.24
N LYS A 35 6.44 11.87 10.65
CA LYS A 35 6.90 13.22 10.28
C LYS A 35 7.50 13.32 8.87
N MET A 36 7.77 12.19 8.20
CA MET A 36 8.36 12.18 6.88
C MET A 36 7.30 12.36 5.79
N ARG A 37 7.44 13.43 4.98
CA ARG A 37 6.60 13.69 3.80
C ARG A 37 7.22 13.20 2.48
N SER A 38 8.11 12.21 2.56
CA SER A 38 8.70 11.57 1.39
C SER A 38 7.65 10.75 0.63
N VAL A 39 7.85 10.55 -0.67
CA VAL A 39 6.93 9.74 -1.48
C VAL A 39 6.91 8.28 -1.01
N ARG A 40 8.05 7.75 -0.55
CA ARG A 40 8.12 6.41 0.05
C ARG A 40 7.28 6.30 1.32
N SER A 41 7.38 7.28 2.24
CA SER A 41 6.60 7.27 3.47
C SER A 41 5.10 7.44 3.18
N VAL A 42 4.71 8.24 2.18
CA VAL A 42 3.32 8.33 1.72
C VAL A 42 2.82 6.99 1.17
N ILE A 43 3.56 6.36 0.24
CA ILE A 43 3.18 5.05 -0.31
C ILE A 43 3.07 4.01 0.79
N LEU A 44 4.04 3.94 1.70
CA LEU A 44 4.02 2.96 2.77
C LEU A 44 2.80 3.14 3.69
N LYS A 45 2.48 4.37 4.10
CA LYS A 45 1.29 4.68 4.89
C LYS A 45 0.00 4.27 4.16
N LEU A 46 -0.11 4.57 2.87
CA LEU A 46 -1.27 4.19 2.06
C LEU A 46 -1.41 2.66 1.93
N VAL A 47 -0.32 1.97 1.61
CA VAL A 47 -0.28 0.51 1.49
C VAL A 47 -0.66 -0.15 2.81
N PHE A 48 -0.12 0.33 3.93
CA PHE A 48 -0.45 -0.18 5.25
C PHE A 48 -1.92 0.04 5.61
N ALA A 49 -2.42 1.28 5.48
CA ALA A 49 -3.80 1.62 5.80
C ALA A 49 -4.80 0.79 4.96
N ALA A 50 -4.56 0.69 3.65
CA ALA A 50 -5.39 -0.12 2.76
C ALA A 50 -5.31 -1.61 3.11
N SER A 51 -4.11 -2.14 3.40
CA SER A 51 -3.94 -3.54 3.80
C SER A 51 -4.72 -3.85 5.07
N CYS A 52 -4.56 -3.04 6.12
CA CYS A 52 -5.29 -3.19 7.38
C CYS A 52 -6.80 -3.21 7.14
N TYR A 53 -7.31 -2.23 6.38
CA TYR A 53 -8.73 -2.10 6.09
C TYR A 53 -9.28 -3.31 5.33
N PHE A 54 -8.66 -3.67 4.20
CA PHE A 54 -9.19 -4.73 3.33
C PHE A 54 -9.00 -6.13 3.92
N ILE A 55 -7.94 -6.37 4.71
CA ILE A 55 -7.79 -7.61 5.47
C ILE A 55 -8.88 -7.73 6.53
N TRP A 56 -9.14 -6.65 7.30
CA TRP A 56 -10.22 -6.61 8.28
C TRP A 56 -11.60 -6.81 7.62
N GLN A 57 -11.86 -6.10 6.53
CA GLN A 57 -13.10 -6.21 5.76
C GLN A 57 -13.32 -7.64 5.26
N GLU A 58 -12.27 -8.28 4.75
CA GLU A 58 -12.35 -9.65 4.26
C GLU A 58 -12.62 -10.65 5.38
N ARG A 59 -12.00 -10.47 6.57
CA ARG A 59 -12.30 -11.29 7.75
C ARG A 59 -13.77 -11.16 8.15
N ASN A 60 -14.30 -9.95 8.19
CA ASN A 60 -15.71 -9.72 8.53
C ASN A 60 -16.67 -10.25 7.46
N SER A 61 -16.37 -10.09 6.18
CA SER A 61 -17.19 -10.62 5.09
C SER A 61 -17.31 -12.15 5.18
N ARG A 62 -16.24 -12.84 5.53
CA ARG A 62 -16.26 -14.30 5.74
C ARG A 62 -17.14 -14.72 6.91
N LEU A 63 -17.06 -13.97 8.01
CA LEU A 63 -17.82 -14.25 9.23
C LEU A 63 -19.32 -13.97 9.07
N PHE A 64 -19.67 -12.81 8.50
CA PHE A 64 -21.05 -12.31 8.54
C PHE A 64 -21.81 -12.42 7.21
N LEU A 65 -21.10 -12.41 6.07
CA LEU A 65 -21.73 -12.43 4.74
C LEU A 65 -21.56 -13.77 4.01
N LYS A 66 -20.77 -14.71 4.57
CA LYS A 66 -20.34 -15.97 3.93
C LYS A 66 -19.74 -15.78 2.53
N LYS A 67 -19.28 -14.57 2.20
CA LYS A 67 -18.62 -14.23 0.94
C LYS A 67 -17.10 -14.27 1.16
N LYS A 68 -16.40 -14.89 0.23
CA LYS A 68 -14.95 -15.07 0.24
C LYS A 68 -14.37 -14.55 -1.07
N ARG A 69 -13.46 -13.58 -1.00
CA ARG A 69 -12.58 -13.23 -2.11
C ARG A 69 -11.35 -14.11 -2.12
N SER A 70 -10.74 -14.28 -3.30
CA SER A 70 -9.41 -14.86 -3.40
C SER A 70 -8.36 -13.88 -2.87
N GLN A 71 -7.15 -14.38 -2.64
CA GLN A 71 -6.02 -13.53 -2.24
C GLN A 71 -5.74 -12.45 -3.29
N ASP A 72 -5.74 -12.85 -4.56
CA ASP A 72 -5.47 -11.95 -5.68
C ASP A 72 -6.51 -10.84 -5.76
N GLN A 73 -7.80 -11.16 -5.58
CA GLN A 73 -8.85 -10.15 -5.56
C GLN A 73 -8.69 -9.12 -4.43
N VAL A 74 -8.22 -9.54 -3.26
CA VAL A 74 -7.95 -8.59 -2.16
C VAL A 74 -6.71 -7.75 -2.47
N ILE A 75 -5.65 -8.35 -3.02
CA ILE A 75 -4.45 -7.64 -3.46
C ILE A 75 -4.80 -6.59 -4.53
N ASP A 76 -5.60 -6.94 -5.53
CA ASP A 76 -5.95 -6.05 -6.63
C ASP A 76 -6.79 -4.85 -6.18
N VAL A 77 -7.73 -5.08 -5.25
CA VAL A 77 -8.51 -3.99 -4.64
C VAL A 77 -7.62 -3.07 -3.83
N ILE A 78 -6.65 -3.60 -3.07
CA ILE A 78 -5.69 -2.78 -2.33
C ILE A 78 -4.81 -1.97 -3.30
N LYS A 79 -4.24 -2.61 -4.33
CA LYS A 79 -3.42 -1.94 -5.34
C LYS A 79 -4.18 -0.79 -6.02
N SER A 80 -5.41 -1.06 -6.45
CA SER A 80 -6.26 -0.06 -7.11
C SER A 80 -6.56 1.11 -6.18
N THR A 81 -6.87 0.83 -4.91
CA THR A 81 -7.11 1.86 -3.90
C THR A 81 -5.88 2.72 -3.66
N VAL A 82 -4.70 2.12 -3.49
CA VAL A 82 -3.45 2.86 -3.28
C VAL A 82 -3.11 3.69 -4.52
N ARG A 83 -3.24 3.13 -5.72
CA ARG A 83 -3.01 3.85 -6.99
C ARG A 83 -3.90 5.09 -7.09
N LEU A 84 -5.20 4.97 -6.83
CA LEU A 84 -6.13 6.11 -6.82
C LEU A 84 -5.73 7.19 -5.82
N ASN A 85 -5.30 6.81 -4.62
CA ASN A 85 -4.82 7.76 -3.62
C ASN A 85 -3.52 8.45 -4.07
N LEU A 86 -2.60 7.73 -4.71
CA LEU A 86 -1.37 8.29 -5.26
C LEU A 86 -1.63 9.27 -6.41
N LEU A 87 -2.62 9.02 -7.26
CA LEU A 87 -3.05 9.96 -8.31
C LEU A 87 -3.58 11.27 -7.73
N SER A 88 -4.15 11.23 -6.53
CA SER A 88 -4.66 12.41 -5.83
C SER A 88 -3.55 13.19 -5.11
N CYS A 89 -2.35 12.61 -4.97
CA CYS A 89 -1.22 13.24 -4.31
C CYS A 89 -0.41 14.10 -5.31
N ARG A 90 0.03 15.28 -4.86
CA ARG A 90 0.99 16.09 -5.63
C ARG A 90 2.41 15.82 -5.14
N PHE A 91 3.24 15.28 -6.03
CA PHE A 91 4.64 14.98 -5.74
C PHE A 91 5.57 15.84 -6.60
N ASN A 92 6.64 16.37 -5.99
CA ASN A 92 7.70 17.06 -6.72
C ASN A 92 8.46 16.08 -7.60
N ARG A 93 8.78 16.49 -8.83
CA ARG A 93 9.52 15.65 -9.78
C ARG A 93 10.92 15.34 -9.25
N THR A 94 11.11 14.10 -8.80
CA THR A 94 12.41 13.57 -8.37
C THR A 94 12.64 12.21 -9.03
N LYS A 95 13.90 11.75 -9.11
CA LYS A 95 14.23 10.41 -9.63
C LYS A 95 13.46 9.31 -8.89
N HIS A 96 13.29 9.47 -7.57
CA HIS A 96 12.50 8.55 -6.74
C HIS A 96 11.02 8.54 -7.11
N VAL A 97 10.42 9.70 -7.35
CA VAL A 97 9.01 9.80 -7.79
C VAL A 97 8.82 9.17 -9.16
N GLN A 98 9.76 9.37 -10.09
CA GLN A 98 9.67 8.76 -11.43
C GLN A 98 9.76 7.23 -11.36
N MET A 99 10.72 6.70 -10.59
CA MET A 99 10.85 5.25 -10.37
C MET A 99 9.58 4.65 -9.74
N LEU A 100 9.02 5.30 -8.72
CA LEU A 100 7.82 4.84 -8.04
C LEU A 100 6.56 5.02 -8.90
N SER A 101 6.51 6.06 -9.74
CA SER A 101 5.44 6.23 -10.72
C SER A 101 5.44 5.10 -11.73
N HIS A 102 6.61 4.65 -12.17
CA HIS A 102 6.70 3.47 -13.03
C HIS A 102 6.24 2.19 -12.31
N LEU A 103 6.67 1.99 -11.06
CA LEU A 103 6.28 0.83 -10.24
C LEU A 103 4.75 0.76 -9.98
N TRP A 104 4.10 1.92 -9.85
CA TRP A 104 2.66 2.03 -9.63
C TRP A 104 1.87 2.34 -10.92
N GLU A 105 2.55 2.32 -12.08
CA GLU A 105 1.99 2.61 -13.39
C GLU A 105 1.20 3.94 -13.44
N LEU A 106 1.67 4.97 -12.72
CA LEU A 106 1.00 6.27 -12.69
C LEU A 106 1.19 7.01 -14.03
N PRO A 107 0.16 7.73 -14.52
CA PRO A 107 0.26 8.53 -15.73
C PRO A 107 1.22 9.71 -15.50
N THR A 108 1.96 10.07 -16.56
CA THR A 108 2.96 11.15 -16.52
C THR A 108 2.38 12.53 -16.20
N SER A 109 1.07 12.72 -16.41
CA SER A 109 0.32 13.95 -16.06
C SER A 109 0.22 14.21 -14.56
N SER A 110 0.42 13.19 -13.71
CA SER A 110 0.38 13.35 -12.25
C SER A 110 1.69 13.95 -11.69
N ILE A 111 2.78 13.96 -12.46
CA ILE A 111 4.08 14.48 -12.04
C ILE A 111 4.15 15.96 -12.41
N HIS A 112 3.95 16.84 -11.44
CA HIS A 112 3.99 18.29 -11.66
C HIS A 112 5.45 18.79 -11.64
N GLY A 113 5.79 19.64 -12.61
CA GLY A 113 7.08 20.31 -12.76
C GLY A 113 7.23 21.52 -11.85
#